data_AF-A0A382ZDS3-F1
#
_entry.id   AF-A0A382ZDS3-F1
#
_cell.length_a   1.000
_cell.length_b   1.000
_cell.length_c   1.000
_cell.angle_alpha   90.00
_cell.angle_beta   90.00
_cell.angle_gamma   90.00
#
_symmetry.space_group_name_H-M   'P 1'
#
loop_
_entity.id
_entity.type
_entity.pdbx_description
1 polymer ?
#
loop_
_entity_poly.entity_id
_entity_poly.type
_entity_poly.pdbx_seq_one_letter_code
_entity_poly.pdbx_strand_id
1 'polypeptide(L)'
;MSTLDTFLIMLCSAVGFTLQGAVGFGMGLFGSPLLILIDSRLVPGPILASTMFFTMMLALRERQAIDVAGVRWAVAGRFAGTIPAAGVLAVLPAEQLSLVFGFVVLLAVAISVSGLHVEPRPLALLTGGALSGIMGTIASIGGPPVALLYQHAPGARVRGTLSVIFLVGTVMSLL
;
A
#
# COMPACT_ATOMS: atom_id res chain seq x y z
N MET A 1 -27.13 -1.54 -0.66
CA MET A 1 -26.16 -2.62 -0.89
C MET A 1 -26.89 -3.94 -0.80
N SER A 2 -26.72 -4.80 -1.80
CA SER A 2 -27.32 -6.12 -1.81
C SER A 2 -26.61 -7.07 -0.83
N THR A 3 -27.24 -8.18 -0.47
CA THR A 3 -26.61 -9.25 0.31
C THR A 3 -25.40 -9.84 -0.41
N LEU A 4 -25.46 -9.92 -1.74
CA LEU A 4 -24.35 -10.35 -2.59
C LEU A 4 -23.16 -9.38 -2.51
N ASP A 5 -23.41 -8.07 -2.59
CA ASP A 5 -22.35 -7.05 -2.50
C ASP A 5 -21.61 -7.17 -1.16
N THR A 6 -22.36 -7.37 -0.08
CA THR A 6 -21.81 -7.51 1.27
C THR A 6 -20.94 -8.75 1.38
N PHE A 7 -21.41 -9.87 0.83
CA PHE A 7 -20.65 -11.12 0.77
C PHE A 7 -19.35 -10.95 -0.03
N LEU A 8 -19.40 -10.30 -1.19
CA LEU A 8 -18.23 -10.04 -2.02
C LEU A 8 -17.21 -9.14 -1.32
N ILE A 9 -17.67 -8.11 -0.61
CA ILE A 9 -16.80 -7.23 0.18
C ILE A 9 -16.09 -8.01 1.28
N MET A 10 -16.81 -8.85 2.02
CA MET A 10 -16.23 -9.70 3.06
C MET A 10 -15.20 -10.67 2.49
N LEU A 11 -15.51 -11.32 1.37
CA LEU A 11 -14.61 -12.26 0.70
C LEU A 11 -13.34 -11.56 0.19
N CYS A 12 -13.49 -10.44 -0.52
CA CYS A 12 -12.36 -9.67 -1.04
C CYS A 12 -11.46 -9.15 0.09
N SER A 13 -12.07 -8.66 1.18
CA SER A 13 -11.34 -8.19 2.35
C SER A 13 -10.62 -9.34 3.06
N ALA A 14 -11.27 -10.49 3.23
CA ALA A 14 -10.65 -11.67 3.83
C ALA A 14 -9.42 -12.14 3.03
N VAL A 15 -9.54 -12.22 1.70
CA VAL A 15 -8.40 -12.57 0.83
C VAL A 15 -7.32 -11.49 0.91
N GLY A 16 -7.69 -10.22 0.79
CA GLY A 16 -6.77 -9.08 0.84
C GLY A 16 -5.95 -9.00 2.13
N PHE A 17 -6.61 -9.17 3.29
CA PHE A 17 -5.93 -9.20 4.59
C PHE A 17 -5.16 -10.49 4.82
N THR A 18 -5.60 -11.62 4.28
CA THR A 18 -4.81 -12.87 4.32
C THR A 18 -3.51 -12.71 3.54
N LEU A 19 -3.57 -12.15 2.34
CA LEU A 19 -2.39 -11.81 1.53
C LEU A 19 -1.47 -10.83 2.28
N GLN A 20 -2.04 -9.79 2.89
CA GLN A 20 -1.29 -8.83 3.69
C GLN A 20 -0.63 -9.47 4.92
N GLY A 21 -1.31 -10.38 5.60
CA GLY A 21 -0.77 -11.12 6.75
C GLY A 21 0.31 -12.13 6.38
N ALA A 22 0.24 -12.73 5.19
CA ALA A 22 1.21 -13.69 4.70
C ALA A 22 2.48 -13.03 4.15
N VAL A 23 2.31 -12.03 3.28
CA VAL A 23 3.39 -11.42 2.49
C VAL A 23 3.84 -10.07 3.05
N GLY A 24 3.01 -9.40 3.85
CA GLY A 24 3.29 -8.07 4.41
C GLY A 24 2.56 -6.93 3.70
N PHE A 25 1.98 -7.20 2.53
CA PHE A 25 1.13 -6.29 1.75
C PHE A 25 0.14 -7.12 0.91
N GLY A 26 -1.02 -6.57 0.56
CA GLY A 26 -2.00 -7.32 -0.22
C GLY A 26 -3.37 -6.65 -0.30
N MET A 27 -3.88 -6.11 0.81
CA MET A 27 -5.19 -5.45 0.85
C MET A 27 -5.29 -4.28 -0.14
N GLY A 28 -4.25 -3.45 -0.24
CA GLY A 28 -4.20 -2.39 -1.25
C GLY A 28 -4.19 -2.93 -2.68
N LEU A 29 -3.29 -3.88 -2.99
CA LEU A 29 -3.09 -4.37 -4.36
C LEU A 29 -4.27 -5.22 -4.88
N PHE A 30 -4.84 -6.07 -4.02
CA PHE A 30 -5.93 -6.97 -4.36
C PHE A 30 -7.30 -6.38 -3.99
N GLY A 31 -7.46 -5.86 -2.78
CA GLY A 31 -8.74 -5.39 -2.25
C GLY A 31 -9.21 -4.06 -2.86
N SER A 32 -8.35 -3.05 -2.95
CA SER A 32 -8.70 -1.72 -3.48
C SER A 32 -9.40 -1.75 -4.86
N PRO A 33 -8.83 -2.40 -5.91
CA PRO A 33 -9.46 -2.41 -7.23
C PRO A 33 -10.76 -3.23 -7.29
N LEU A 34 -10.97 -4.20 -6.41
CA LEU A 34 -12.22 -4.97 -6.38
C LEU A 34 -13.32 -4.22 -5.63
N LEU A 35 -12.97 -3.59 -4.51
CA LEU A 35 -13.93 -2.86 -3.68
C LEU A 35 -14.45 -1.60 -4.38
N ILE A 36 -13.61 -0.90 -5.16
CA ILE A 36 -14.05 0.27 -5.94
C ILE A 36 -15.06 -0.09 -7.04
N LEU A 37 -15.00 -1.31 -7.59
CA LEU A 37 -15.97 -1.81 -8.58
C LEU A 37 -17.32 -2.17 -7.96
N ILE A 38 -17.35 -2.45 -6.65
CA ILE A 38 -18.58 -2.76 -5.91
C ILE A 38 -19.22 -1.45 -5.41
N ASP A 39 -18.46 -0.66 -4.66
CA ASP A 39 -18.90 0.64 -4.15
C ASP A 39 -17.68 1.56 -3.96
N SER A 40 -17.64 2.66 -4.71
CA SER A 40 -16.56 3.64 -4.64
C SER A 40 -16.40 4.28 -3.27
N ARG A 41 -17.42 4.26 -2.42
CA ARG A 41 -17.37 4.78 -1.03
C ARG A 41 -16.44 3.99 -0.12
N LEU A 42 -16.06 2.77 -0.52
CA LEU A 42 -15.14 1.91 0.24
C LEU A 42 -13.67 2.35 0.10
N VAL A 43 -13.35 3.16 -0.92
CA VAL A 43 -11.99 3.60 -1.24
C VAL A 43 -11.91 5.13 -1.26
N PRO A 44 -10.86 5.76 -0.71
CA PRO A 44 -9.74 5.14 0.00
C PRO A 44 -10.01 4.95 1.51
N GLY A 45 -10.94 5.71 2.10
CA GLY A 45 -11.08 5.86 3.57
C GLY A 45 -11.25 4.54 4.35
N PRO A 46 -12.34 3.77 4.13
CA PRO A 46 -12.57 2.51 4.86
C PRO A 46 -11.46 1.47 4.72
N ILE A 47 -10.87 1.33 3.52
CA ILE A 47 -9.71 0.45 3.31
C ILE A 47 -8.49 0.93 4.08
N LEU A 48 -8.19 2.23 4.03
CA LEU A 48 -7.07 2.80 4.77
C LEU A 48 -7.26 2.58 6.27
N ALA A 49 -8.42 2.87 6.83
CA ALA A 49 -8.71 2.68 8.26
C ALA A 49 -8.53 1.22 8.71
N SER A 50 -9.09 0.27 7.96
CA SER A 50 -8.96 -1.17 8.26
C SER A 50 -7.51 -1.66 8.09
N THR A 51 -6.80 -1.18 7.06
CA THR A 51 -5.38 -1.46 6.83
C THR A 51 -4.49 -0.90 7.93
N MET A 52 -4.81 0.28 8.47
CA MET A 52 -4.10 0.89 9.60
C MET A 52 -4.09 -0.05 10.81
N PHE A 53 -5.26 -0.57 11.17
CA PHE A 53 -5.39 -1.46 12.33
C PHE A 53 -4.63 -2.77 12.10
N PHE A 54 -4.78 -3.38 10.92
CA PHE A 54 -4.12 -4.64 10.58
C PHE A 54 -2.59 -4.50 10.56
N THR A 55 -2.07 -3.44 9.93
CA THR A 55 -0.63 -3.17 9.86
C THR A 55 -0.04 -2.83 11.23
N MET A 56 -0.77 -2.13 12.10
CA MET A 56 -0.38 -1.93 13.49
C MET A 56 -0.19 -3.28 14.21
N MET A 57 -1.17 -4.18 14.13
CA MET A 57 -1.08 -5.51 14.75
C MET A 57 0.09 -6.33 14.20
N LEU A 58 0.30 -6.30 12.87
CA LEU A 58 1.37 -7.03 12.22
C LEU A 58 2.76 -6.47 12.58
N ALA A 59 2.90 -5.14 12.67
CA ALA A 59 4.11 -4.49 13.13
C ALA A 59 4.43 -4.86 14.60
N LEU A 60 3.43 -4.91 15.47
CA LEU A 60 3.60 -5.34 16.87
C LEU A 60 4.00 -6.82 16.98
N ARG A 61 3.43 -7.69 16.13
CA ARG A 61 3.75 -9.12 16.06
C ARG A 61 5.19 -9.36 15.63
N GLU A 62 5.63 -8.65 14.59
CA GLU A 62 6.94 -8.85 13.96
C GLU A 62 7.99 -7.85 14.44
N ARG A 63 7.76 -7.18 15.59
CA ARG A 63 8.53 -6.00 16.03
C ARG A 63 10.04 -6.19 16.11
N GLN A 64 10.49 -7.40 16.41
CA GLN A 64 11.91 -7.75 16.54
C GLN A 64 12.61 -7.90 15.18
N ALA A 65 11.85 -8.12 14.10
CA ALA A 65 12.39 -8.34 12.76
C ALA A 65 12.40 -7.07 11.88
N ILE A 66 11.83 -5.96 12.39
CA ILE A 66 11.72 -4.70 11.66
C ILE A 66 13.10 -4.12 11.34
N ASP A 67 13.30 -3.76 10.08
CA ASP A 67 14.46 -2.99 9.64
C ASP A 67 14.25 -1.49 9.86
N VAL A 68 14.60 -1.02 11.06
CA VAL A 68 14.39 0.39 11.47
C VAL A 68 15.17 1.36 10.58
N ALA A 69 16.39 1.00 10.15
CA ALA A 69 17.21 1.83 9.30
C ALA A 69 16.57 2.00 7.92
N GLY A 70 16.06 0.90 7.38
CA GLY A 70 15.35 0.88 6.11
C GLY A 70 14.02 1.63 6.15
N VAL A 71 13.25 1.47 7.23
CA VAL A 71 12.00 2.20 7.48
C VAL A 71 12.22 3.70 7.42
N ARG A 72 13.29 4.23 8.03
CA ARG A 72 13.55 5.68 8.04
C ARG A 72 13.66 6.27 6.63
N TRP A 73 14.41 5.60 5.75
CA TRP A 73 14.58 6.05 4.36
C TRP A 73 13.30 5.92 3.55
N ALA A 74 12.60 4.79 3.71
CA ALA A 74 11.33 4.55 3.02
C ALA A 74 10.24 5.54 3.45
N VAL A 75 10.15 5.84 4.75
CA VAL A 75 9.21 6.84 5.28
C VAL A 75 9.56 8.23 4.77
N ALA A 76 10.83 8.63 4.81
CA ALA A 76 11.25 9.93 4.26
C ALA A 76 10.89 10.08 2.77
N GLY A 77 11.17 9.04 1.98
CA GLY A 77 10.72 8.97 0.59
C GLY A 77 9.21 9.09 0.47
N ARG A 78 8.46 8.38 1.33
CA ARG A 78 7.00 8.38 1.33
C ARG A 78 6.41 9.76 1.58
N PHE A 79 6.95 10.53 2.53
CA PHE A 79 6.59 11.93 2.72
C PHE A 79 6.80 12.75 1.45
N ALA A 80 7.95 12.60 0.79
CA ALA A 80 8.24 13.30 -0.46
C ALA A 80 7.28 12.92 -1.60
N GLY A 81 6.78 11.68 -1.63
CA GLY A 81 5.82 11.21 -2.63
C GLY A 81 4.35 11.54 -2.33
N THR A 82 3.94 11.52 -1.07
CA THR A 82 2.55 11.78 -0.66
C THR A 82 2.13 13.22 -0.92
N ILE A 83 3.01 14.20 -0.68
CA ILE A 83 2.72 15.64 -0.86
C ILE A 83 2.29 15.97 -2.30
N PRO A 84 3.09 15.67 -3.35
CA PRO A 84 2.67 15.96 -4.73
C PRO A 84 1.45 15.14 -5.15
N ALA A 85 1.31 13.90 -4.66
CA ALA A 85 0.13 13.08 -4.95
C ALA A 85 -1.16 13.68 -4.39
N ALA A 86 -1.13 14.22 -3.17
CA ALA A 86 -2.27 14.96 -2.60
C ALA A 86 -2.61 16.20 -3.43
N GLY A 87 -1.60 16.92 -3.93
CA GLY A 87 -1.80 18.05 -4.85
C GLY A 87 -2.48 17.62 -6.16
N VAL A 88 -2.08 16.47 -6.73
CA VAL A 88 -2.74 15.89 -7.92
C VAL A 88 -4.20 15.56 -7.62
N LEU A 89 -4.50 14.93 -6.47
CA LEU A 89 -5.87 14.63 -6.05
C LEU A 89 -6.74 15.88 -5.87
N ALA A 90 -6.16 16.97 -5.38
CA ALA A 90 -6.89 18.22 -5.10
C ALA A 90 -7.26 19.02 -6.37
N VAL A 91 -6.52 18.83 -7.47
CA VAL A 91 -6.63 19.67 -8.66
C VAL A 91 -7.30 18.93 -9.84
N LEU A 92 -7.18 17.60 -9.92
CA LEU A 92 -7.68 16.85 -11.07
C LEU A 92 -9.20 16.59 -11.02
N PRO A 93 -9.90 16.73 -12.16
CA PRO A 93 -11.29 16.28 -12.30
C PRO A 93 -11.44 14.75 -12.11
N ALA A 94 -12.62 14.32 -11.67
CA ALA A 94 -12.91 12.90 -11.37
C ALA A 94 -12.63 11.93 -12.55
N GLU A 95 -12.88 12.36 -13.78
CA GLU A 95 -12.62 11.57 -14.99
C GLU A 95 -11.12 11.32 -15.19
N GLN A 96 -10.29 12.36 -15.01
CA GLN A 96 -8.83 12.26 -15.12
C GLN A 96 -8.26 11.44 -13.96
N LEU A 97 -8.86 11.56 -12.78
CA LEU A 97 -8.47 10.78 -11.60
C LEU A 97 -8.66 9.27 -11.82
N SER A 98 -9.72 8.87 -12.52
CA SER A 98 -9.97 7.47 -12.85
C SER A 98 -8.88 6.89 -13.78
N LEU A 99 -8.41 7.67 -14.76
CA LEU A 99 -7.29 7.29 -15.62
C LEU A 99 -5.98 7.18 -14.85
N VAL A 100 -5.69 8.14 -13.97
CA VAL A 100 -4.49 8.14 -13.12
C VAL A 100 -4.50 6.93 -12.18
N PHE A 101 -5.65 6.61 -11.57
CA PHE A 101 -5.82 5.42 -10.74
C PHE A 101 -5.50 4.14 -11.54
N GLY A 102 -6.12 3.98 -12.71
CA GLY A 102 -5.88 2.82 -13.57
C GLY A 102 -4.40 2.66 -13.96
N PHE A 103 -3.74 3.77 -14.33
CA PHE A 103 -2.30 3.76 -14.62
C PHE A 103 -1.46 3.33 -13.41
N VAL A 104 -1.74 3.87 -12.22
CA VAL A 104 -1.05 3.53 -10.98
C VAL A 104 -1.23 2.04 -10.62
N VAL A 105 -2.43 1.49 -10.81
CA VAL A 105 -2.71 0.06 -10.62
C VAL A 105 -1.91 -0.80 -11.59
N LEU A 106 -1.87 -0.43 -12.88
CA LEU A 106 -1.09 -1.18 -13.87
C LEU A 106 0.41 -1.13 -13.56
N LEU A 107 0.92 0.03 -13.12
CA LEU A 107 2.30 0.18 -12.66
C LEU A 107 2.58 -0.69 -11.44
N ALA A 108 1.63 -0.76 -10.48
CA ALA A 108 1.72 -1.63 -9.31
C ALA A 108 1.87 -3.11 -9.68
N VAL A 109 1.04 -3.57 -10.62
CA VAL A 109 1.09 -4.93 -11.14
C VAL A 109 2.41 -5.18 -11.85
N ALA A 110 2.84 -4.28 -12.75
CA ALA A 110 4.10 -4.38 -13.47
C ALA A 110 5.30 -4.51 -12.54
N ILE A 111 5.38 -3.67 -11.49
CA ILE A 111 6.43 -3.76 -10.46
C ILE A 111 6.38 -5.14 -9.76
N SER A 112 5.18 -5.58 -9.37
CA SER A 112 4.99 -6.84 -8.64
C SER A 112 5.40 -8.08 -9.45
N VAL A 113 5.22 -8.07 -10.78
CA VAL A 113 5.56 -9.20 -11.66
C VAL A 113 6.93 -9.07 -12.34
N SER A 114 7.61 -7.93 -12.20
CA SER A 114 8.85 -7.64 -12.92
C SER A 114 10.01 -8.59 -12.61
N GLY A 115 10.01 -9.23 -11.44
CA GLY A 115 11.11 -10.07 -10.97
C GLY A 115 12.42 -9.30 -10.75
N LEU A 116 12.39 -7.96 -10.80
CA LEU A 116 13.58 -7.13 -10.63
C LEU A 116 14.19 -7.33 -9.24
N HIS A 117 15.48 -7.64 -9.20
CA HIS A 117 16.22 -7.72 -7.95
C HIS A 117 16.88 -6.37 -7.67
N VAL A 118 16.37 -5.65 -6.67
CA VAL A 118 16.94 -4.38 -6.22
C VAL A 118 17.21 -4.47 -4.73
N GLU A 119 18.47 -4.27 -4.34
CA GLU A 119 18.85 -4.28 -2.94
C GLU A 119 18.27 -3.06 -2.18
N PRO A 120 17.86 -3.22 -0.92
CA PRO A 120 17.31 -2.15 -0.08
C PRO A 120 18.41 -1.18 0.39
N ARG A 121 19.01 -0.43 -0.55
CA ARG A 121 19.95 0.65 -0.26
C ARG A 121 19.21 1.95 0.07
N PRO A 122 19.80 2.91 0.80
CA PRO A 122 19.14 4.16 1.18
C PRO A 122 18.44 4.90 0.03
N LEU A 123 19.09 5.02 -1.13
CA LEU A 123 18.51 5.66 -2.31
C LEU A 123 17.33 4.86 -2.87
N ALA A 124 17.46 3.53 -2.96
CA ALA A 124 16.39 2.66 -3.44
C ALA A 124 15.18 2.66 -2.49
N LEU A 125 15.42 2.72 -1.18
CA LEU A 125 14.37 2.86 -0.18
C LEU A 125 13.69 4.22 -0.24
N LEU A 126 14.44 5.29 -0.48
CA LEU A 126 13.88 6.63 -0.64
C LEU A 126 13.02 6.72 -1.91
N THR A 127 13.47 6.18 -3.05
CA THR A 127 12.69 6.15 -4.29
C THR A 127 11.49 5.21 -4.18
N GLY A 128 11.68 4.00 -3.64
CA GLY A 128 10.62 3.04 -3.37
C GLY A 128 9.58 3.61 -2.40
N GLY A 129 10.03 4.34 -1.39
CA GLY A 129 9.19 5.10 -0.46
C GLY A 129 8.37 6.17 -1.17
N ALA A 130 8.99 6.98 -2.03
CA ALA A 130 8.29 8.03 -2.78
C ALA A 130 7.22 7.45 -3.73
N LEU A 131 7.57 6.41 -4.48
CA LEU A 131 6.60 5.69 -5.31
C LEU A 131 5.48 5.10 -4.46
N SER A 132 5.81 4.50 -3.32
CA SER A 132 4.84 3.99 -2.34
C SER A 132 3.90 5.08 -1.81
N GLY A 133 4.41 6.28 -1.57
CA GLY A 133 3.62 7.44 -1.15
C GLY A 133 2.64 7.88 -2.23
N ILE A 134 3.12 8.02 -3.47
CA ILE A 134 2.28 8.41 -4.62
C ILE A 134 1.17 7.38 -4.84
N MET A 135 1.55 6.11 -4.96
CA MET A 135 0.61 5.02 -5.26
C MET A 135 -0.33 4.74 -4.08
N GLY A 136 0.16 4.89 -2.86
CA GLY A 136 -0.61 4.77 -1.63
C GLY A 136 -1.69 5.87 -1.52
N THR A 137 -1.35 7.11 -1.83
CA THR A 137 -2.30 8.23 -1.78
C THR A 137 -3.33 8.16 -2.91
N ILE A 138 -2.90 7.88 -4.14
CA ILE A 138 -3.80 7.88 -5.31
C ILE A 138 -4.71 6.64 -5.33
N ALA A 139 -4.14 5.47 -5.09
CA ALA A 139 -4.82 4.21 -5.34
C ALA A 139 -5.04 3.34 -4.10
N SER A 140 -4.57 3.76 -2.92
CA SER A 140 -4.45 2.91 -1.74
C SER A 140 -3.51 1.71 -1.95
N ILE A 141 -2.56 1.81 -2.89
CA ILE A 141 -1.61 0.74 -3.26
C ILE A 141 -0.17 1.18 -2.99
N GLY A 142 0.21 1.30 -1.71
CA GLY A 142 1.59 1.67 -1.37
C GLY A 142 2.60 0.51 -1.45
N GLY A 143 2.15 -0.73 -1.57
CA GLY A 143 3.02 -1.90 -1.32
C GLY A 143 4.13 -2.20 -2.32
N PRO A 144 3.85 -2.27 -3.63
CA PRO A 144 4.74 -2.90 -4.60
C PRO A 144 6.17 -2.37 -4.65
N PRO A 145 6.43 -1.04 -4.69
CA PRO A 145 7.79 -0.52 -4.84
C PRO A 145 8.70 -0.91 -3.66
N VAL A 146 8.16 -0.87 -2.43
CA VAL A 146 8.93 -1.21 -1.22
C VAL A 146 8.97 -2.73 -1.03
N ALA A 147 7.89 -3.44 -1.37
CA ALA A 147 7.87 -4.90 -1.34
C ALA A 147 8.94 -5.51 -2.25
N LEU A 148 9.16 -4.94 -3.44
CA LEU A 148 10.22 -5.37 -4.36
C LEU A 148 11.62 -5.31 -3.70
N LEU A 149 11.90 -4.28 -2.89
CA LEU A 149 13.19 -4.12 -2.20
C LEU A 149 13.40 -5.16 -1.10
N TYR A 150 12.31 -5.62 -0.47
CA TYR A 150 12.35 -6.60 0.62
C TYR A 150 11.98 -8.02 0.18
N GLN A 151 11.66 -8.27 -1.09
CA GLN A 151 11.06 -9.55 -1.54
C GLN A 151 11.91 -10.80 -1.22
N HIS A 152 13.22 -10.64 -1.04
CA HIS A 152 14.17 -11.71 -0.69
C HIS A 152 14.56 -11.74 0.80
N ALA A 153 14.03 -10.83 1.61
CA ALA A 153 14.30 -10.81 3.05
C ALA A 153 13.48 -11.90 3.77
N PRO A 154 13.87 -12.30 4.99
CA PRO A 154 13.08 -13.24 5.79
C PRO A 154 11.66 -12.72 5.99
N GLY A 155 10.65 -13.61 5.90
CA GLY A 155 9.24 -13.21 5.90
C GLY A 155 8.83 -12.33 7.09
N ALA A 156 9.38 -12.57 8.28
CA ALA A 156 9.17 -11.72 9.46
C ALA A 156 9.63 -10.27 9.23
N ARG A 157 10.82 -10.09 8.62
CA ARG A 157 11.36 -8.76 8.28
C ARG A 157 10.52 -8.08 7.20
N VAL A 158 10.09 -8.80 6.17
CA VAL A 158 9.21 -8.26 5.12
C VAL A 158 7.92 -7.74 5.75
N ARG A 159 7.21 -8.61 6.48
CA ARG A 159 5.93 -8.27 7.11
C ARG A 159 6.06 -7.12 8.09
N GLY A 160 7.05 -7.17 8.99
CA GLY A 160 7.26 -6.12 9.99
C GLY A 160 7.61 -4.78 9.36
N THR A 161 8.61 -4.74 8.47
CA THR A 161 9.09 -3.50 7.85
C THR A 161 8.03 -2.86 6.96
N LEU A 162 7.37 -3.64 6.10
CA LEU A 162 6.30 -3.12 5.24
C LEU A 162 5.11 -2.61 6.08
N SER A 163 4.76 -3.30 7.17
CA SER A 163 3.67 -2.88 8.05
C SER A 163 3.92 -1.52 8.67
N VAL A 164 5.14 -1.24 9.15
CA VAL A 164 5.46 0.10 9.70
C VAL A 164 5.39 1.17 8.62
N ILE A 165 5.93 0.90 7.42
CA ILE A 165 5.94 1.86 6.32
C ILE A 165 4.51 2.18 5.87
N PHE A 166 3.64 1.19 5.80
CA PHE A 166 2.23 1.41 5.45
C PHE A 166 1.46 2.05 6.57
N LEU A 167 1.69 1.67 7.83
CA LEU A 167 1.04 2.30 8.97
C LEU A 167 1.27 3.81 8.97
N VAL A 168 2.53 4.24 8.84
CA VAL A 168 2.88 5.67 8.75
C VAL A 168 2.19 6.31 7.55
N GLY A 169 2.25 5.65 6.39
CA GLY A 169 1.59 6.11 5.18
C GLY A 169 0.09 6.29 5.28
N THR A 170 -0.58 5.33 5.89
CA THR A 170 -2.02 5.32 6.07
C THR A 170 -2.46 6.39 7.04
N VAL A 171 -1.71 6.60 8.14
CA VAL A 171 -1.94 7.73 9.05
C VAL A 171 -1.81 9.05 8.30
N MET A 172 -0.76 9.21 7.48
CA MET A 172 -0.58 10.43 6.68
C MET A 172 -1.68 10.66 5.64
N SER A 173 -2.25 9.60 5.05
CA SER A 173 -3.32 9.72 4.06
C SER A 173 -4.69 9.96 4.68
N LEU A 174 -4.89 9.62 5.97
CA LEU A 174 -6.14 9.83 6.69
C LEU A 174 -6.23 11.20 7.38
N LEU A 175 -5.08 11.85 7.60
CA LEU A 175 -4.95 13.21 8.15
C LEU A 175 -4.95 14.24 7.02
#